data_AF-A0A6C7MEF7-F1
#
_entry.id   AF-A0A6C7MEF7-F1
#
_cell.length_a   1.000
_cell.length_b   1.000
_cell.length_c   1.000
_cell.angle_alpha   90.00
_cell.angle_beta   90.00
_cell.angle_gamma   90.00
#
_symmetry.space_group_name_H-M   'P 1'
#
loop_
_entity.id
_entity.type
_entity.pdbx_description
1 polymer ?
#
loop_
_entity_poly.entity_id
_entity_poly.type
_entity_poly.pdbx_seq_one_letter_code
_entity_poly.pdbx_strand_id
1 'polypeptide(L)'
;MIKFYSECVKEFPNIIKDKGLVIVGHSLGGALAQLLTLSLASVNSSANVKEIYTFNSPGAKELKALNLNQIYRIDGKIINSDNKEQALFYQIRSYKYQKSIEINLIGYDSNLFQNIKSYFHNKTNLKEHYIFIKTNIIYSKSTN
;
A
#
# COMPACT_ATOMS: atom_id res chain seq x y z
N MET A 1 5.40 3.59 -14.02
CA MET A 1 4.34 3.61 -15.04
C MET A 1 3.59 4.94 -15.11
N ILE A 2 2.97 5.45 -14.04
CA ILE A 2 2.23 6.73 -14.10
C ILE A 2 3.10 7.90 -14.57
N LYS A 3 4.32 8.06 -14.02
CA LYS A 3 5.25 9.12 -14.46
C LYS A 3 5.59 9.03 -15.95
N PHE A 4 5.89 7.82 -16.42
CA PHE A 4 6.17 7.54 -17.83
C PHE A 4 4.95 7.87 -18.72
N TYR A 5 3.75 7.47 -18.30
CA TYR A 5 2.51 7.86 -18.99
C TYR A 5 2.36 9.38 -19.10
N SER A 6 2.59 10.12 -18.01
CA SER A 6 2.54 11.59 -18.00
C SER A 6 3.57 12.25 -18.92
N GLU A 7 4.73 11.62 -19.12
CA GLU A 7 5.74 12.06 -20.09
C GLU A 7 5.26 11.76 -21.53
N CYS A 8 4.77 10.56 -21.81
CA CYS A 8 4.24 10.19 -23.12
C CYS A 8 3.05 11.06 -23.56
N VAL A 9 2.19 11.48 -22.63
CA VAL A 9 1.06 12.38 -22.94
C VAL A 9 1.53 13.72 -23.49
N LYS A 10 2.70 14.22 -23.03
CA LYS A 10 3.25 15.50 -23.51
C LYS A 10 3.80 15.37 -24.93
N GLU A 11 4.36 14.21 -25.26
CA GLU A 11 5.02 13.94 -26.55
C GLU A 11 4.03 13.42 -27.61
N PHE A 12 3.02 12.66 -27.19
CA PHE A 12 2.04 12.01 -28.06
C PHE A 12 0.61 12.38 -27.65
N PRO A 13 0.10 13.55 -28.08
CA PRO A 13 -1.22 14.04 -27.67
C PRO A 13 -2.40 13.19 -28.17
N ASN A 14 -2.17 12.29 -29.15
CA ASN A 14 -3.20 11.34 -29.55
C ASN A 14 -3.56 10.34 -28.44
N ILE A 15 -2.66 10.11 -27.48
CA ILE A 15 -2.89 9.20 -26.36
C ILE A 15 -4.09 9.65 -25.53
N ILE A 16 -4.30 10.96 -25.32
CA ILE A 16 -5.37 11.50 -24.48
C ILE A 16 -6.73 11.61 -25.17
N LYS A 17 -6.83 11.29 -26.46
CA LYS A 17 -8.11 11.26 -27.18
C LYS A 17 -8.96 10.09 -26.69
N ASP A 18 -10.28 10.18 -26.89
CA ASP A 18 -11.17 9.06 -26.58
C ASP A 18 -10.70 7.80 -27.32
N LYS A 19 -10.54 6.70 -26.57
CA LYS A 19 -9.98 5.43 -27.06
C LYS A 19 -8.62 5.57 -27.78
N GLY A 20 -7.80 6.54 -27.37
CA GLY A 20 -6.47 6.79 -27.92
C GLY A 20 -5.36 5.91 -27.33
N LEU A 21 -5.63 5.19 -26.23
CA LEU A 21 -4.64 4.42 -25.49
C LEU A 21 -4.91 2.92 -25.51
N VAL A 22 -3.94 2.14 -25.97
CA VAL A 22 -3.89 0.67 -25.81
C VAL A 22 -2.78 0.33 -24.83
N ILE A 23 -3.08 -0.49 -23.83
CA ILE A 23 -2.10 -0.90 -22.81
C ILE A 23 -1.85 -2.40 -22.92
N VAL A 24 -0.59 -2.79 -22.99
CA VAL A 24 -0.17 -4.19 -23.13
C VAL A 24 0.77 -4.55 -21.98
N GLY A 25 0.64 -5.76 -21.44
CA GLY A 25 1.58 -6.27 -20.45
C GLY A 25 1.65 -7.79 -20.40
N HIS A 26 2.84 -8.32 -20.14
CA HIS A 26 3.10 -9.75 -19.95
C HIS A 26 3.50 -10.03 -18.50
N SER A 27 3.07 -11.17 -17.94
CA SER A 27 3.40 -11.57 -16.57
C SER A 27 3.03 -10.48 -15.56
N LEU A 28 3.95 -10.09 -14.67
CA LEU A 28 3.78 -8.97 -13.74
C LEU A 28 3.41 -7.65 -14.45
N GLY A 29 3.93 -7.45 -15.66
CA GLY A 29 3.62 -6.28 -16.49
C GLY A 29 2.15 -6.18 -16.87
N GLY A 30 1.44 -7.31 -17.04
CA GLY A 30 0.00 -7.30 -17.31
C GLY A 30 -0.82 -6.88 -16.09
N ALA A 31 -0.38 -7.22 -14.88
CA ALA A 31 -1.06 -6.81 -13.66
C ALA A 31 -0.84 -5.32 -13.40
N LEU A 32 0.36 -4.81 -13.70
CA LEU A 32 0.64 -3.38 -13.71
C LEU A 32 -0.14 -2.62 -14.80
N ALA A 33 -0.36 -3.22 -15.97
CA ALA A 33 -1.23 -2.67 -17.02
C ALA A 33 -2.67 -2.49 -16.51
N GLN A 34 -3.21 -3.51 -15.85
CA GLN A 34 -4.54 -3.46 -15.25
C GLN A 34 -4.63 -2.39 -14.15
N LEU A 35 -3.63 -2.27 -13.27
CA LEU A 35 -3.57 -1.24 -12.23
C LEU A 35 -3.46 0.18 -12.81
N LEU A 36 -2.67 0.37 -13.88
CA LEU A 36 -2.59 1.64 -14.57
C LEU A 36 -3.95 2.01 -15.16
N THR A 37 -4.63 1.10 -15.84
CA THR A 37 -5.98 1.39 -16.37
C THR A 37 -6.95 1.78 -15.27
N LEU A 38 -6.97 1.08 -14.14
CA LEU A 38 -7.80 1.44 -12.99
C LEU A 38 -7.46 2.83 -12.41
N SER A 39 -6.18 3.20 -12.41
CA SER A 39 -5.76 4.54 -11.96
C SER A 39 -6.16 5.68 -12.89
N LEU A 40 -6.43 5.37 -14.17
CA LEU A 40 -6.87 6.34 -15.17
C LEU A 40 -8.39 6.44 -15.24
N ALA A 41 -9.10 5.34 -15.02
CA ALA A 41 -10.56 5.28 -15.07
C ALA A 41 -11.21 5.96 -13.86
N SER A 42 -12.43 6.44 -14.05
CA SER A 42 -13.30 6.97 -12.99
C SER A 42 -14.64 6.21 -13.00
N VAL A 43 -15.47 6.40 -11.98
CA VAL A 43 -16.80 5.76 -11.88
C VAL A 43 -17.68 6.02 -13.11
N ASN A 44 -17.48 7.16 -13.78
CA ASN A 44 -18.31 7.63 -14.89
C ASN A 44 -17.60 7.58 -16.25
N SER A 45 -16.35 7.12 -16.32
CA SER A 45 -15.58 7.13 -17.56
C SER A 45 -14.47 6.07 -17.52
N SER A 46 -14.38 5.26 -18.58
CA SER A 46 -13.25 4.38 -18.86
C SER A 46 -11.95 5.11 -19.21
N ALA A 47 -11.93 6.45 -19.08
CA ALA A 47 -10.88 7.35 -19.56
C ALA A 47 -10.63 7.19 -21.07
N ASN A 48 -9.42 7.50 -21.52
CA ASN A 48 -8.92 7.42 -22.90
C ASN A 48 -8.50 6.00 -23.34
N VAL A 49 -8.75 4.98 -22.52
CA VAL A 49 -8.33 3.60 -22.79
C VAL A 49 -9.29 2.92 -23.77
N LYS A 50 -8.75 2.41 -24.87
CA LYS A 50 -9.47 1.61 -25.86
C LYS A 50 -9.56 0.15 -25.44
N GLU A 51 -8.40 -0.46 -25.22
CA GLU A 51 -8.22 -1.90 -25.04
C GLU A 51 -7.04 -2.17 -24.10
N ILE A 52 -7.10 -3.31 -23.40
CA ILE A 52 -6.05 -3.81 -22.52
C ILE A 52 -5.75 -5.25 -22.91
N TYR A 53 -4.50 -5.54 -23.26
CA TYR A 53 -4.05 -6.89 -23.58
C TYR A 53 -3.10 -7.38 -22.50
N THR A 54 -3.47 -8.46 -21.81
CA THR A 54 -2.63 -9.08 -20.79
C THR A 54 -2.32 -10.53 -21.12
N PHE A 55 -1.04 -10.88 -21.11
CA PHE A 55 -0.57 -12.22 -21.46
C PHE A 55 0.07 -12.90 -20.25
N ASN A 56 -0.38 -14.12 -19.94
CA ASN A 56 0.10 -14.91 -18.81
C ASN A 56 0.22 -14.09 -17.51
N SER A 57 -0.77 -13.24 -17.28
CA SER A 57 -0.71 -12.22 -16.23
C SER A 57 -1.60 -12.61 -15.06
N PRO A 58 -1.13 -12.48 -13.81
CA PRO A 58 -2.03 -12.58 -12.68
C PRO A 58 -3.03 -11.42 -12.74
N GLY A 59 -4.30 -11.65 -12.43
CA GLY A 59 -5.27 -10.57 -12.35
C GLY A 59 -4.86 -9.56 -11.26
N ALA A 60 -5.02 -8.27 -11.48
CA ALA A 60 -4.78 -7.24 -10.48
C ALA A 60 -5.72 -7.38 -9.27
N LYS A 61 -6.92 -7.94 -9.46
CA LYS A 61 -7.79 -8.37 -8.35
C LYS A 61 -7.21 -9.54 -7.54
N GLU A 62 -6.39 -10.36 -8.18
CA GLU A 62 -5.73 -11.55 -7.63
C GLU A 62 -4.33 -11.25 -7.09
N LEU A 63 -3.77 -10.09 -7.44
CA LEU A 63 -2.75 -9.42 -6.66
C LEU A 63 -3.35 -9.00 -5.31
N LYS A 64 -3.58 -10.01 -4.45
CA LYS A 64 -3.61 -9.76 -3.03
C LYS A 64 -2.22 -9.27 -2.69
N ALA A 65 -2.07 -7.98 -2.42
CA ALA A 65 -0.95 -7.56 -1.60
C ALA A 65 -1.06 -8.41 -0.34
N LEU A 66 -0.10 -9.32 -0.15
CA LEU A 66 -0.01 -10.15 1.03
C LEU A 66 -0.08 -9.19 2.22
N ASN A 67 -1.25 -9.20 2.88
CA ASN A 67 -1.59 -8.36 4.02
C ASN A 67 -1.74 -6.84 3.73
N LEU A 68 -2.68 -6.43 2.86
CA LEU A 68 -3.14 -5.02 2.80
C LEU A 68 -3.60 -4.49 4.17
N ASN A 69 -4.02 -5.36 5.09
CA ASN A 69 -4.32 -5.05 6.49
C ASN A 69 -3.09 -4.51 7.28
N GLN A 70 -1.92 -4.43 6.66
CA GLN A 70 -0.67 -3.93 7.25
C GLN A 70 -0.18 -2.62 6.62
N ILE A 71 -0.98 -2.00 5.76
CA ILE A 71 -0.72 -0.64 5.25
C ILE A 71 -1.38 0.37 6.19
N TYR A 72 -0.57 1.23 6.79
CA TYR A 72 -1.03 2.24 7.74
C TYR A 72 -0.68 3.64 7.24
N ARG A 73 -1.64 4.55 7.35
CA ARG A 73 -1.41 5.97 7.07
C ARG A 73 -0.69 6.61 8.25
N ILE A 74 0.41 7.30 7.96
CA ILE A 74 1.04 8.27 8.86
C ILE A 74 0.46 9.64 8.51
N ASP A 75 -0.41 10.15 9.37
CA ASP A 75 -1.06 11.45 9.22
C ASP A 75 -0.43 12.52 10.12
N GLY A 76 -0.88 13.77 9.97
CA GLY A 76 -0.41 14.88 10.82
C GLY A 76 -0.60 14.65 12.32
N LYS A 77 -1.59 13.84 12.75
CA LYS A 77 -1.80 13.56 14.18
C LYS A 77 -0.68 12.68 14.73
N ILE A 78 -0.26 11.66 13.98
CA ILE A 78 0.89 10.83 14.36
C ILE A 78 2.16 11.69 14.35
N ILE A 79 2.41 12.44 13.28
CA ILE A 79 3.65 13.24 13.12
C ILE A 79 3.80 14.26 14.25
N ASN A 80 2.70 14.91 14.65
CA ASN A 80 2.72 15.96 15.67
C ASN A 80 2.55 15.42 17.11
N SER A 81 2.41 14.11 17.29
CA SER A 81 2.31 13.53 18.63
C SER A 81 3.64 13.55 19.38
N ASP A 82 3.55 13.72 20.70
CA ASP A 82 4.69 13.68 21.63
C ASP A 82 5.40 12.32 21.57
N ASN A 83 4.64 11.23 21.36
CA ASN A 83 5.16 9.88 21.21
C ASN A 83 4.55 9.21 19.97
N LYS A 84 5.28 9.33 18.86
CA LYS A 84 4.87 8.87 17.52
C LYS A 84 4.66 7.36 17.48
N GLU A 85 5.49 6.63 18.23
CA GLU A 85 5.43 5.18 18.33
C GLU A 85 4.13 4.72 18.99
N GLN A 86 3.78 5.31 20.13
CA GLN A 86 2.52 4.99 20.83
C GLN A 86 1.30 5.46 20.05
N ALA A 87 1.36 6.62 19.40
CA ALA A 87 0.26 7.14 18.59
C ALA A 87 -0.07 6.19 17.43
N LEU A 88 0.95 5.74 16.69
CA LEU A 88 0.76 4.78 15.62
C LEU A 88 0.30 3.41 16.16
N PHE A 89 0.90 2.92 17.26
CA PHE A 89 0.47 1.65 17.85
C PHE A 89 -1.01 1.70 18.27
N TYR A 90 -1.45 2.79 18.90
CA TYR A 90 -2.84 2.99 19.29
C TYR A 90 -3.77 3.04 18.07
N GLN A 91 -3.35 3.67 16.97
CA GLN A 91 -4.12 3.63 15.72
C GLN A 91 -4.28 2.21 15.18
N ILE A 92 -3.28 1.35 15.33
CA ILE A 92 -3.29 -0.03 14.82
C ILE A 92 -4.08 -0.98 15.73
N ARG A 93 -4.03 -0.77 17.04
CA ARG A 93 -4.55 -1.72 18.05
C ARG A 93 -5.71 -1.22 18.89
N SER A 94 -6.02 0.08 18.84
CA SER A 94 -7.05 0.73 19.65
C SER A 94 -6.83 0.60 21.17
N TYR A 95 -5.60 0.30 21.61
CA TYR A 95 -5.18 0.33 23.00
C TYR A 95 -3.75 0.87 23.13
N LYS A 96 -3.41 1.46 24.29
CA LYS A 96 -2.08 2.04 24.54
C LYS A 96 -1.09 0.94 24.92
N TYR A 97 0.10 0.97 24.32
CA TYR A 97 1.20 0.10 24.75
C TYR A 97 1.62 0.46 26.19
N GLN A 98 1.60 -0.51 27.10
CA GLN A 98 2.09 -0.36 28.47
C GLN A 98 3.26 -1.31 28.71
N LYS A 99 4.37 -0.77 29.23
CA LYS A 99 5.63 -1.50 29.45
C LYS A 99 5.48 -2.67 30.45
N SER A 100 4.54 -2.57 31.40
CA SER A 100 4.17 -3.65 32.33
C SER A 100 3.50 -4.86 31.65
N ILE A 101 3.09 -4.74 30.39
CA ILE A 101 2.46 -5.81 29.60
C ILE A 101 3.51 -6.54 28.73
N GLU A 102 4.81 -6.22 28.83
CA GLU A 102 5.87 -7.02 28.15
C GLU A 102 5.85 -8.51 28.51
N ILE A 103 5.24 -8.87 29.65
CA ILE A 103 5.13 -10.26 30.12
C ILE A 103 3.86 -10.98 29.58
N ASN A 104 2.81 -10.22 29.19
CA ASN A 104 1.50 -10.77 28.81
C ASN A 104 1.08 -10.49 27.35
N LEU A 105 1.84 -9.68 26.60
CA LEU A 105 1.63 -9.54 25.17
C LEU A 105 2.06 -10.84 24.50
N ILE A 106 1.10 -11.59 23.95
CA ILE A 106 1.35 -12.64 22.96
C ILE A 106 2.33 -12.03 21.94
N GLY A 107 3.50 -12.65 21.73
CA GLY A 107 4.70 -12.01 21.15
C GLY A 107 4.55 -11.26 19.81
N TYR A 108 3.40 -11.37 19.15
CA TYR A 108 2.96 -10.58 17.99
C TYR A 108 2.94 -9.06 18.24
N ASP A 109 2.40 -8.60 19.37
CA ASP A 109 2.24 -7.16 19.62
C ASP A 109 3.55 -6.50 20.07
N SER A 110 4.44 -7.27 20.72
CA SER A 110 5.81 -6.85 20.98
C SER A 110 6.59 -6.63 19.68
N ASN A 111 6.52 -7.57 18.73
CA ASN A 111 7.15 -7.44 17.42
C ASN A 111 6.60 -6.25 16.62
N LEU A 112 5.27 -6.03 16.64
CA LEU A 112 4.67 -4.85 16.01
C LEU A 112 5.23 -3.55 16.59
N PHE A 113 5.28 -3.41 17.92
CA PHE A 113 5.78 -2.19 18.54
C PHE A 113 7.27 -1.94 18.26
N GLN A 114 8.09 -3.00 18.20
CA GLN A 114 9.49 -2.88 17.80
C GLN A 114 9.65 -2.44 16.34
N ASN A 115 8.84 -2.96 15.43
CA ASN A 115 8.85 -2.52 14.03
C ASN A 115 8.44 -1.05 13.88
N ILE A 116 7.46 -0.60 14.68
CA ILE A 116 7.07 0.81 14.76
C ILE A 116 8.22 1.68 15.28
N LYS A 117 8.88 1.27 16.37
CA LYS A 117 10.07 1.97 16.91
C LYS A 117 11.17 2.07 15.87
N SER A 118 11.50 0.97 15.20
CA SER A 118 12.51 0.94 14.15
C SER A 118 12.18 1.89 13.01
N TYR A 119 10.91 2.00 12.62
CA TYR A 119 10.48 2.91 11.57
C TYR A 119 10.67 4.40 11.95
N PHE A 120 10.37 4.80 13.19
CA PHE A 120 10.53 6.18 13.66
C PHE A 120 11.97 6.53 14.06
N HIS A 121 12.82 5.52 14.28
CA HIS A 121 14.21 5.71 14.66
C HIS A 121 14.96 6.58 13.62
N ASN A 122 15.58 7.66 14.11
CA ASN A 122 16.36 8.63 13.33
C ASN A 122 15.63 9.30 12.15
N LYS A 123 14.29 9.25 12.10
CA LYS A 123 13.51 9.97 11.09
C LYS A 123 13.14 11.37 11.57
N THR A 124 13.79 12.38 11.01
CA THR A 124 13.42 13.78 11.16
C THR A 124 12.63 14.26 9.92
N ASN A 125 11.74 15.23 10.10
CA ASN A 125 10.95 15.86 9.02
C ASN A 125 10.03 14.92 8.22
N LEU A 126 9.32 14.02 8.91
CA LEU A 126 8.30 13.18 8.30
C LEU A 126 7.15 14.02 7.71
N LYS A 127 6.74 13.67 6.48
CA LYS A 127 5.50 14.16 5.85
C LYS A 127 4.43 13.07 5.92
N GLU A 128 3.19 13.40 5.60
CA GLU A 128 2.14 12.38 5.49
C GLU A 128 2.47 11.38 4.38
N HIS A 129 2.31 10.08 4.68
CA HIS A 129 2.53 8.99 3.71
C HIS A 129 1.93 7.68 4.25
N TYR A 130 2.00 6.64 3.42
CA TYR A 130 1.63 5.28 3.81
C TYR A 130 2.87 4.45 4.09
N ILE A 131 2.78 3.59 5.09
CA ILE A 131 3.84 2.63 5.43
C ILE A 131 3.27 1.23 5.46
N PHE A 132 4.13 0.25 5.16
CA PHE A 132 3.85 -1.15 5.35
C PHE A 132 4.61 -1.65 6.57
N ILE A 133 3.90 -2.11 7.60
CA ILE A 133 4.53 -2.70 8.79
C ILE A 133 4.28 -4.20 8.77
N LYS A 134 5.34 -4.96 8.51
CA LYS A 134 5.29 -6.42 8.56
C LYS A 134 4.92 -6.87 9.98
N THR A 135 3.80 -7.55 10.13
CA THR A 135 3.48 -8.27 11.35
C THR A 135 3.50 -9.76 11.05
N ASN A 136 4.30 -10.53 11.79
CA ASN A 136 4.38 -11.97 11.60
C ASN A 136 3.11 -12.62 12.15
N ILE A 137 2.11 -12.87 11.30
CA ILE A 137 0.96 -13.71 11.67
C ILE A 137 1.46 -15.15 11.68
N ILE A 138 1.76 -15.69 12.87
CA ILE A 138 1.92 -17.14 13.02
C ILE A 138 0.51 -17.70 13.06
N TYR A 139 0.07 -18.34 11.97
CA TYR A 139 -1.10 -19.21 12.03
C TYR A 139 -0.73 -20.40 12.93
N SER A 140 -1.20 -20.42 14.17
CA SER A 140 -1.24 -21.67 14.92
C SER A 140 -2.22 -22.58 14.18
N LYS A 141 -1.70 -23.61 13.51
CA LYS A 141 -2.56 -24.74 13.14
C LYS A 141 -3.06 -25.33 14.46
N SER A 142 -4.36 -25.21 14.71
CA SER A 142 -5.04 -26.06 15.69
C SER A 142 -4.88 -27.49 15.18
N THR A 143 -3.96 -28.24 15.76
CA THR A 143 -3.98 -29.70 15.63
C THR A 143 -5.11 -30.19 16.53
N ASN A 144 -6.23 -30.56 15.92
CA ASN A 144 -7.22 -31.43 16.55
C ASN A 144 -6.65 -32.83 16.71
#